data_AF-A0A7V4AWT4-F1
#
_entry.id   AF-A0A7V4AWT4-F1
#
_cell.length_a   1.000
_cell.length_b   1.000
_cell.length_c   1.000
_cell.angle_alpha   90.00
_cell.angle_beta   90.00
_cell.angle_gamma   90.00
#
_symmetry.space_group_name_H-M   'P 1'
#
loop_
_entity.id
_entity.type
_entity.pdbx_description
1 polymer ?
#
loop_
_entity_poly.entity_id
_entity_poly.type
_entity_poly.pdbx_seq_one_letter_code
_entity_poly.pdbx_strand_id
1 'polypeptide(L)'
;MILMQPRVARHALPMPHGWSRMVTDTMKTVKLTLEYDGTGFHGFQKQPDGAVRTVIATLKYATSSQTEFHAWSLTTFTNMLAYDWLRIVIYLDHMCLRVATLVNFSFVGMDMLDEKIARLFGHSIRTRVIPQGLRRFVTWAPLLIPFYLPRGEEWLIAWNTAEQISRQHPAVLFSPGVIAGTFIAIAGCTGAVMLLRARKRHSILSQPVGEPAHYEIGNGLYTLHLASDGRSFSRVYSTVRHGSELDLTRRPYDELQRKGKFLYFQDADTPEQIWSLMREPCGKTGQEYAVRKLDRLSLEIRNAWKGIVAHAVVTVHPHLPLELWTLVLRNKSTEQKSFRAVSYREFALTSADAYLRHPEYHNLHIGTWFIPCVNALIASNRLLKQESRNPEHRRMSGEVAFHAVAETPGNTVLLTGYEDDRRFFIGRGTIRTPEGLMRKPRSLSDDGLLYTFAPAASLYTHVTLKPGEETTLVYADGYAATIDEALQMLRTHLRLPFASKQAVEVSLRKKRALHGFSEAEKDNGNAILSPYYTFSPDGTELHTSVATPRPWAHVIANEQGYGTVVNNHGEIFSFMGNSQQNGLTPFSLNDEPVEIPGQVVYVFNPG
;
A
#
# COMPACT_ATOMS: atom_id res chain seq x y z
N MET A 1 -46.81 -9.84 -24.55
CA MET A 1 -48.22 -9.46 -24.77
C MET A 1 -48.63 -8.56 -23.62
N ILE A 2 -49.05 -7.33 -23.95
CA ILE A 2 -49.71 -6.30 -23.13
C ILE A 2 -48.85 -5.50 -22.13
N LEU A 3 -48.49 -4.31 -22.60
CA LEU A 3 -48.26 -3.06 -21.87
C LEU A 3 -49.38 -2.74 -20.87
N MET A 4 -49.02 -2.33 -19.65
CA MET A 4 -49.74 -1.25 -18.96
C MET A 4 -48.76 -0.42 -18.13
N GLN A 5 -48.53 0.81 -18.60
CA GLN A 5 -47.92 1.89 -17.83
C GLN A 5 -48.89 2.33 -16.71
N PRO A 6 -48.40 2.61 -15.48
CA PRO A 6 -49.18 3.39 -14.52
C PRO A 6 -49.17 4.86 -14.95
N ARG A 7 -50.35 5.40 -15.23
CA ARG A 7 -50.63 6.83 -15.40
C ARG A 7 -50.11 7.62 -14.19
N VAL A 8 -49.07 8.43 -14.37
CA VAL A 8 -48.74 9.52 -13.44
C VAL A 8 -49.65 10.70 -13.77
N ALA A 9 -50.39 11.14 -12.74
CA ALA A 9 -51.32 12.25 -12.82
C ALA A 9 -50.66 13.53 -13.34
N ARG A 10 -51.27 14.15 -14.35
CA ARG A 10 -51.01 15.51 -14.80
C ARG A 10 -51.52 16.49 -13.74
N HIS A 11 -50.63 17.16 -13.03
CA HIS A 11 -50.86 18.51 -12.49
C HIS A 11 -49.51 19.22 -12.35
N ALA A 12 -49.05 19.83 -13.45
CA ALA A 12 -48.03 20.86 -13.39
C ALA A 12 -48.68 22.16 -12.91
N LEU A 13 -48.15 22.78 -11.87
CA LEU A 13 -48.51 24.13 -11.46
C LEU A 13 -48.10 25.13 -12.57
N PRO A 14 -48.91 26.17 -12.87
CA PRO A 14 -48.56 27.15 -13.89
C PRO A 14 -47.34 27.99 -13.46
N MET A 15 -46.40 28.15 -14.40
CA MET A 15 -45.19 28.97 -14.25
C MET A 15 -45.51 30.47 -14.38
N PRO A 16 -45.10 31.33 -13.43
CA PRO A 16 -45.17 32.79 -13.61
C PRO A 16 -44.15 33.31 -14.65
N HIS A 17 -44.53 34.36 -15.38
CA HIS A 17 -43.68 34.97 -16.41
C HIS A 17 -42.41 35.60 -15.82
N GLY A 18 -41.25 35.02 -16.15
CA GLY A 18 -39.91 35.42 -15.71
C GLY A 18 -38.88 34.28 -15.76
N TRP A 19 -39.37 33.04 -15.76
CA TRP A 19 -38.56 31.83 -15.69
C TRP A 19 -37.83 31.41 -16.97
N SER A 20 -38.29 31.81 -18.16
CA SER A 20 -37.74 31.26 -19.41
C SER A 20 -36.32 31.72 -19.73
N ARG A 21 -35.83 32.83 -19.15
CA ARG A 21 -34.51 33.39 -19.48
C ARG A 21 -33.38 32.78 -18.63
N MET A 22 -33.65 32.44 -17.38
CA MET A 22 -32.65 31.94 -16.41
C MET A 22 -32.33 30.44 -16.60
N VAL A 23 -33.32 29.65 -17.05
CA VAL A 23 -33.16 28.19 -17.26
C VAL A 23 -32.42 27.89 -18.58
N THR A 24 -32.60 28.70 -19.62
CA THR A 24 -31.98 28.47 -20.94
C THR A 24 -30.47 28.71 -20.94
N ASP A 25 -29.97 29.64 -20.11
CA ASP A 25 -28.53 29.89 -19.99
C ASP A 25 -27.81 28.81 -19.17
N THR A 26 -28.51 28.15 -18.26
CA THR A 26 -27.91 27.16 -17.34
C THR A 26 -27.89 25.75 -17.92
N MET A 27 -28.84 25.40 -18.80
CA MET A 27 -28.98 24.03 -19.35
C MET A 27 -28.06 23.68 -20.54
N LYS A 28 -27.26 24.62 -21.06
CA LYS A 28 -26.28 24.33 -22.12
C LYS A 28 -25.05 23.52 -21.64
N THR A 29 -24.86 23.36 -20.33
CA THR A 29 -23.55 22.99 -19.78
C THR A 29 -23.42 21.53 -19.30
N VAL A 30 -24.49 20.76 -19.14
CA VAL A 30 -24.39 19.44 -18.47
C VAL A 30 -25.29 18.38 -19.13
N LYS A 31 -24.68 17.45 -19.86
CA LYS A 31 -25.24 16.13 -20.21
C LYS A 31 -24.43 15.09 -19.46
N LEU A 32 -25.06 14.15 -18.75
CA LEU A 32 -24.56 12.78 -18.52
C LEU A 32 -25.58 11.92 -17.74
N THR A 33 -25.58 10.64 -18.08
CA THR A 33 -26.51 9.56 -17.73
C THR A 33 -25.84 8.57 -16.76
N LEU A 34 -26.57 7.91 -15.83
CA LEU A 34 -26.49 6.45 -15.50
C LEU A 34 -27.11 6.02 -14.14
N GLU A 35 -27.34 4.70 -14.06
CA GLU A 35 -28.20 3.83 -13.24
C GLU A 35 -27.81 3.58 -11.75
N TYR A 36 -28.75 2.96 -11.01
CA TYR A 36 -28.79 2.78 -9.55
C TYR A 36 -28.83 1.30 -9.15
N ASP A 37 -28.24 0.94 -8.00
CA ASP A 37 -28.52 -0.34 -7.33
C ASP A 37 -28.53 -0.20 -5.80
N GLY A 38 -29.53 -0.82 -5.15
CA GLY A 38 -29.96 -0.56 -3.78
C GLY A 38 -29.43 -1.53 -2.71
N THR A 39 -29.57 -1.15 -1.43
CA THR A 39 -29.94 -2.02 -0.27
C THR A 39 -29.81 -1.30 1.10
N GLY A 40 -30.87 -1.45 1.92
CA GLY A 40 -30.92 -1.73 3.38
C GLY A 40 -30.25 -0.83 4.44
N PHE A 41 -31.02 -0.39 5.44
CA PHE A 41 -30.64 0.47 6.59
C PHE A 41 -30.79 -0.24 7.94
N HIS A 42 -29.85 -0.06 8.89
CA HIS A 42 -30.08 -0.04 10.36
C HIS A 42 -28.95 0.74 11.09
N GLY A 43 -29.32 1.54 12.11
CA GLY A 43 -28.42 2.13 13.13
C GLY A 43 -28.38 3.67 13.22
N PHE A 44 -28.93 4.24 14.31
CA PHE A 44 -28.99 5.69 14.59
C PHE A 44 -27.88 6.17 15.54
N GLN A 45 -27.21 7.30 15.23
CA GLN A 45 -26.58 8.20 16.22
C GLN A 45 -26.49 9.64 15.67
N LYS A 46 -26.97 10.62 16.46
CA LYS A 46 -27.36 11.99 16.04
C LYS A 46 -26.24 13.03 16.12
N GLN A 47 -26.23 13.99 15.19
CA GLN A 47 -25.51 15.29 15.26
C GLN A 47 -26.50 16.43 15.60
N PRO A 48 -26.07 17.56 16.23
CA PRO A 48 -26.96 18.43 17.00
C PRO A 48 -27.95 19.33 16.23
N ASP A 49 -27.62 19.93 15.08
CA ASP A 49 -28.49 21.00 14.51
C ASP A 49 -29.80 20.44 13.90
N GLY A 50 -29.72 19.38 13.09
CA GLY A 50 -30.91 18.69 12.57
C GLY A 50 -31.74 18.03 13.68
N ALA A 51 -31.09 17.53 14.73
CA ALA A 51 -31.74 16.96 15.89
C ALA A 51 -32.50 18.02 16.71
N VAL A 52 -31.93 19.20 16.93
CA VAL A 52 -32.57 20.31 17.66
C VAL A 52 -33.82 20.78 16.92
N ARG A 53 -33.77 20.95 15.60
CA ARG A 53 -34.94 21.38 14.81
C ARG A 53 -36.03 20.31 14.74
N THR A 54 -35.63 19.05 14.59
CA THR A 54 -36.57 17.92 14.62
C THR A 54 -37.23 17.79 15.99
N VAL A 55 -36.48 18.03 17.07
CA VAL A 55 -36.99 18.05 18.44
C VAL A 55 -37.93 19.24 18.65
N ILE A 56 -37.62 20.44 18.16
CA ILE A 56 -38.50 21.62 18.25
C ILE A 56 -39.80 21.41 17.47
N ALA A 57 -39.73 20.91 16.23
CA ALA A 57 -40.92 20.63 15.43
C ALA A 57 -41.77 19.50 16.05
N THR A 58 -41.13 18.44 16.56
CA THR A 58 -41.81 17.34 17.27
C THR A 58 -42.45 17.80 18.57
N LEU A 59 -41.75 18.62 19.37
CA LEU A 59 -42.31 19.24 20.58
C LEU A 59 -43.46 20.16 20.23
N LYS A 60 -43.32 21.03 19.22
CA LYS A 60 -44.36 21.96 18.80
C LYS A 60 -45.59 21.22 18.26
N TYR A 61 -45.42 20.13 17.54
CA TYR A 61 -46.51 19.24 17.10
C TYR A 61 -47.19 18.56 18.29
N ALA A 62 -46.43 18.10 19.27
CA ALA A 62 -46.96 17.45 20.47
C ALA A 62 -47.66 18.41 21.45
N THR A 63 -47.32 19.71 21.43
CA THR A 63 -47.84 20.71 22.38
C THR A 63 -48.81 21.73 21.77
N SER A 64 -49.12 21.65 20.48
CA SER A 64 -50.03 22.60 19.81
C SER A 64 -51.18 21.85 19.15
N SER A 65 -52.32 22.52 18.99
CA SER A 65 -53.40 21.97 18.15
C SER A 65 -52.94 21.83 16.69
N GLN A 66 -53.58 20.95 15.93
CA GLN A 66 -53.22 20.70 14.52
C GLN A 66 -53.27 21.98 13.67
N THR A 67 -54.23 22.87 13.94
CA THR A 67 -54.39 24.16 13.25
C THR A 67 -53.27 25.15 13.63
N GLU A 68 -52.88 25.22 14.90
CA GLU A 68 -51.77 26.09 15.34
C GLU A 68 -50.42 25.61 14.84
N PHE A 69 -50.20 24.30 14.80
CA PHE A 69 -48.98 23.73 14.21
C PHE A 69 -48.91 24.04 12.72
N HIS A 70 -50.02 23.90 11.99
CA HIS A 70 -50.11 24.21 10.56
C HIS A 70 -49.81 25.69 10.29
N ALA A 71 -50.43 26.62 11.02
CA ALA A 71 -50.17 28.06 10.89
C ALA A 71 -48.72 28.44 11.21
N TRP A 72 -48.14 27.87 12.28
CA TRP A 72 -46.74 28.07 12.65
C TRP A 72 -45.78 27.51 11.58
N SER A 73 -46.09 26.33 11.04
CA SER A 73 -45.31 25.68 9.98
C SER A 73 -45.34 26.51 8.69
N LEU A 74 -46.52 27.00 8.30
CA LEU A 74 -46.72 27.84 7.12
C LEU A 74 -45.98 29.18 7.22
N THR A 75 -46.02 29.81 8.39
CA THR A 75 -45.29 31.07 8.65
C THR A 75 -43.79 30.85 8.60
N THR A 76 -43.30 29.78 9.22
CA THR A 76 -41.88 29.42 9.22
C THR A 76 -41.39 29.13 7.80
N PHE A 77 -42.18 28.38 7.02
CA PHE A 77 -41.89 28.07 5.61
C PHE A 77 -41.88 29.34 4.74
N THR A 78 -42.84 30.24 4.92
CA THR A 78 -42.93 31.52 4.19
C THR A 78 -41.72 32.42 4.48
N ASN A 79 -41.28 32.49 5.73
CA ASN A 79 -40.08 33.23 6.12
C ASN A 79 -38.80 32.62 5.55
N MET A 80 -38.74 31.30 5.40
CA MET A 80 -37.63 30.60 4.74
C MET A 80 -37.62 30.86 3.23
N LEU A 81 -38.80 30.88 2.58
CA LEU A 81 -38.93 31.25 1.18
C LEU A 81 -38.50 32.69 0.91
N ALA A 82 -38.39 33.58 1.89
CA ALA A 82 -37.91 34.94 1.64
C ALA A 82 -36.49 35.00 1.04
N TYR A 83 -35.66 33.96 1.21
CA TYR A 83 -34.26 33.94 0.75
C TYR A 83 -34.08 33.32 -0.64
N ASP A 84 -33.49 34.07 -1.58
CA ASP A 84 -33.34 33.66 -2.99
C ASP A 84 -32.56 32.34 -3.16
N TRP A 85 -31.45 32.15 -2.42
CA TRP A 85 -30.67 30.91 -2.47
C TRP A 85 -31.47 29.70 -1.99
N LEU A 86 -32.37 29.90 -1.01
CA LEU A 86 -33.20 28.83 -0.48
C LEU A 86 -34.39 28.54 -1.40
N ARG A 87 -34.97 29.55 -2.06
CA ARG A 87 -35.98 29.36 -3.13
C ARG A 87 -35.43 28.51 -4.26
N ILE A 88 -34.20 28.78 -4.70
CA ILE A 88 -33.54 28.02 -5.78
C ILE A 88 -33.35 26.56 -5.35
N VAL A 89 -32.91 26.32 -4.11
CA VAL A 89 -32.75 24.95 -3.57
C VAL A 89 -34.11 24.25 -3.50
N ILE A 90 -35.14 24.88 -2.92
CA ILE A 90 -36.50 24.31 -2.81
C ILE A 90 -37.14 24.07 -4.19
N TYR A 91 -36.87 24.93 -5.17
CA TYR A 91 -37.36 24.74 -6.54
C TYR A 91 -36.69 23.56 -7.25
N LEU A 92 -35.37 23.41 -7.12
CA LEU A 92 -34.63 22.25 -7.62
C LEU A 92 -35.13 20.94 -6.97
N ASP A 93 -35.51 21.03 -5.70
CA ASP A 93 -36.12 19.98 -4.90
C ASP A 93 -37.53 19.59 -5.40
N HIS A 94 -38.35 20.58 -5.76
CA HIS A 94 -39.75 20.41 -6.16
C HIS A 94 -39.91 19.93 -7.62
N MET A 95 -38.98 20.24 -8.51
CA MET A 95 -38.99 19.81 -9.93
C MET A 95 -38.66 18.31 -10.14
N CYS A 96 -38.67 17.48 -9.10
CA CYS A 96 -38.37 16.04 -9.18
C CYS A 96 -37.04 15.69 -9.89
N LEU A 97 -36.08 16.62 -9.99
CA LEU A 97 -34.69 16.35 -10.42
C LEU A 97 -33.86 15.67 -9.30
N ARG A 98 -34.54 15.06 -8.34
CA ARG A 98 -34.19 15.12 -6.91
C ARG A 98 -33.16 14.11 -6.41
N VAL A 99 -32.90 12.98 -7.09
CA VAL A 99 -32.08 11.93 -6.45
C VAL A 99 -30.67 11.85 -7.04
N ALA A 100 -30.48 12.07 -8.33
CA ALA A 100 -29.17 11.86 -8.95
C ALA A 100 -28.18 13.01 -8.71
N THR A 101 -28.63 14.27 -8.84
CA THR A 101 -27.69 15.40 -8.96
C THR A 101 -27.19 15.91 -7.61
N LEU A 102 -28.09 16.01 -6.62
CA LEU A 102 -27.76 16.55 -5.30
C LEU A 102 -27.00 15.54 -4.42
N VAL A 103 -27.30 14.25 -4.59
CA VAL A 103 -26.58 13.13 -3.98
C VAL A 103 -25.17 13.03 -4.57
N ASN A 104 -25.00 13.17 -5.89
CA ASN A 104 -23.68 13.14 -6.53
C ASN A 104 -22.79 14.31 -6.10
N PHE A 105 -23.31 15.54 -6.01
CA PHE A 105 -22.52 16.67 -5.49
C PHE A 105 -22.13 16.48 -4.02
N SER A 106 -23.02 15.90 -3.22
CA SER A 106 -22.74 15.59 -1.81
C SER A 106 -21.71 14.46 -1.66
N PHE A 107 -21.72 13.45 -2.52
CA PHE A 107 -20.71 12.39 -2.56
C PHE A 107 -19.33 12.94 -2.94
N VAL A 108 -19.24 13.72 -4.02
CA VAL A 108 -17.97 14.31 -4.47
C VAL A 108 -17.40 15.27 -3.43
N GLY A 109 -18.23 16.13 -2.83
CA GLY A 109 -17.80 17.07 -1.80
C GLY A 109 -17.34 16.38 -0.51
N MET A 110 -18.08 15.36 -0.05
CA MET A 110 -17.72 14.59 1.15
C MET A 110 -16.51 13.69 0.92
N ASP A 111 -16.32 13.14 -0.28
CA ASP A 111 -15.14 12.34 -0.63
C ASP A 111 -13.89 13.22 -0.66
N MET A 112 -13.96 14.43 -1.22
CA MET A 112 -12.86 15.38 -1.16
C MET A 112 -12.54 15.86 0.26
N LEU A 113 -13.56 16.00 1.12
CA LEU A 113 -13.37 16.39 2.52
C LEU A 113 -12.76 15.26 3.35
N ASP A 114 -13.27 14.03 3.20
CA ASP A 114 -12.76 12.82 3.84
C ASP A 114 -11.32 12.54 3.39
N GLU A 115 -10.99 12.73 2.11
CA GLU A 115 -9.63 12.63 1.58
C GLU A 115 -8.68 13.68 2.17
N LYS A 116 -9.13 14.93 2.28
CA LYS A 116 -8.34 16.00 2.92
C LYS A 116 -8.10 15.72 4.40
N ILE A 117 -9.10 15.21 5.11
CA ILE A 117 -8.99 14.83 6.52
C ILE A 117 -8.08 13.61 6.69
N ALA A 118 -8.20 12.59 5.85
CA ALA A 118 -7.33 11.41 5.85
C ALA A 118 -5.86 11.79 5.65
N ARG A 119 -5.57 12.70 4.70
CA ARG A 119 -4.22 13.26 4.50
C ARG A 119 -3.70 14.02 5.71
N LEU A 120 -4.55 14.81 6.36
CA LEU A 120 -4.20 15.59 7.56
C LEU A 120 -3.83 14.69 8.74
N PHE A 121 -4.39 13.49 8.83
CA PHE A 121 -4.09 12.49 9.85
C PHE A 121 -3.08 11.42 9.41
N GLY A 122 -2.38 11.62 8.28
CA GLY A 122 -1.33 10.70 7.81
C GLY A 122 -1.82 9.33 7.33
N HIS A 123 -3.12 9.19 7.02
CA HIS A 123 -3.69 7.95 6.52
C HIS A 123 -3.67 7.92 4.97
N SER A 124 -3.62 6.72 4.38
CA SER A 124 -3.58 6.55 2.93
C SER A 124 -4.90 6.99 2.27
N ILE A 125 -4.86 7.28 0.96
CA ILE A 125 -5.94 7.88 0.14
C ILE A 125 -7.29 7.12 0.21
N ARG A 126 -7.33 5.91 0.78
CA ARG A 126 -8.55 5.10 0.91
C ARG A 126 -9.03 4.86 2.34
N THR A 127 -8.35 5.35 3.36
CA THR A 127 -8.87 5.27 4.73
C THR A 127 -9.98 6.30 4.89
N ARG A 128 -11.23 5.81 4.91
CA ARG A 128 -12.40 6.66 5.17
C ARG A 128 -12.43 6.97 6.65
N VAL A 129 -12.18 8.24 7.00
CA VAL A 129 -12.15 8.70 8.40
C VAL A 129 -13.57 8.96 8.89
N ILE A 130 -14.47 9.34 7.97
CA ILE A 130 -15.88 9.59 8.26
C ILE A 130 -16.67 8.27 8.23
N PRO A 131 -17.34 7.85 9.33
CA PRO A 131 -18.16 6.66 9.37
C PRO A 131 -19.24 6.66 8.28
N GLN A 132 -19.44 5.52 7.60
CA GLN A 132 -20.35 5.41 6.46
C GLN A 132 -21.80 5.78 6.81
N GLY A 133 -22.24 5.51 8.05
CA GLY A 133 -23.55 5.94 8.55
C GLY A 133 -23.71 7.45 8.64
N LEU A 134 -22.65 8.17 9.05
CA LEU A 134 -22.64 9.64 9.09
C LEU A 134 -22.64 10.23 7.68
N ARG A 135 -21.86 9.66 6.76
CA ARG A 135 -21.85 10.05 5.33
C ARG A 135 -23.25 9.92 4.72
N ARG A 136 -23.89 8.75 4.86
CA ARG A 136 -25.26 8.53 4.36
C ARG A 136 -26.26 9.48 5.01
N PHE A 137 -26.19 9.67 6.33
CA PHE A 137 -27.09 10.58 7.05
C PHE A 137 -26.99 12.03 6.56
N VAL A 138 -25.79 12.58 6.40
CA VAL A 138 -25.57 13.96 5.89
C VAL A 138 -26.11 14.12 4.47
N THR A 139 -26.01 13.07 3.64
CA THR A 139 -26.59 13.06 2.27
C THR A 139 -28.12 13.13 2.27
N TRP A 140 -28.79 12.56 3.28
CA TRP A 140 -30.27 12.55 3.39
C TRP A 140 -30.82 13.63 4.34
N ALA A 141 -29.99 14.27 5.16
CA ALA A 141 -30.39 15.28 6.14
C ALA A 141 -31.21 16.45 5.57
N PRO A 142 -30.97 16.94 4.33
CA PRO A 142 -31.81 17.97 3.71
C PRO A 142 -33.25 17.52 3.41
N LEU A 143 -33.52 16.21 3.35
CA LEU A 143 -34.86 15.66 3.08
C LEU A 143 -35.70 15.49 4.36
N LEU A 144 -35.09 15.63 5.53
CA LEU A 144 -35.75 15.60 6.84
C LEU A 144 -36.27 16.99 7.25
N ILE A 145 -36.91 17.71 6.33
CA ILE A 145 -37.57 18.97 6.63
C ILE A 145 -38.99 18.66 7.14
N PRO A 146 -39.30 18.85 8.44
CA PRO A 146 -40.61 18.56 8.99
C PRO A 146 -41.48 19.83 8.87
N PHE A 147 -41.73 20.28 7.64
CA PHE A 147 -42.69 21.36 7.39
C PHE A 147 -43.88 20.84 6.60
N TYR A 148 -45.05 21.35 6.93
CA TYR A 148 -46.19 21.26 6.05
C TYR A 148 -45.86 22.08 4.79
N LEU A 149 -45.82 21.40 3.64
CA LEU A 149 -45.63 22.04 2.35
C LEU A 149 -46.98 22.60 1.88
N PRO A 150 -47.15 23.93 1.76
CA PRO A 150 -48.41 24.51 1.32
C PRO A 150 -48.79 24.03 -0.09
N ARG A 151 -50.08 23.79 -0.31
CA ARG A 151 -50.65 23.33 -1.59
C ARG A 151 -51.75 24.29 -2.06
N GLY A 152 -51.94 24.42 -3.37
CA GLY A 152 -53.01 25.25 -3.93
C GLY A 152 -52.86 26.74 -3.60
N GLU A 153 -53.92 27.39 -3.14
CA GLU A 153 -53.91 28.83 -2.81
C GLU A 153 -52.93 29.20 -1.68
N GLU A 154 -52.66 28.29 -0.74
CA GLU A 154 -51.69 28.52 0.34
C GLU A 154 -50.26 28.71 -0.20
N TRP A 155 -49.93 28.05 -1.32
CA TRP A 155 -48.63 28.22 -1.97
C TRP A 155 -48.49 29.61 -2.59
N LEU A 156 -49.57 30.10 -3.23
CA LEU A 156 -49.60 31.43 -3.84
C LEU A 156 -49.49 32.52 -2.77
N ILE A 157 -50.16 32.35 -1.63
CA ILE A 157 -50.08 33.26 -0.49
C ILE A 157 -48.66 33.27 0.08
N ALA A 158 -48.07 32.09 0.35
CA ALA A 158 -46.71 31.98 0.87
C ALA A 158 -45.68 32.58 -0.11
N TRP A 159 -45.83 32.35 -1.41
CA TRP A 159 -44.92 32.85 -2.44
C TRP A 159 -44.97 34.38 -2.56
N ASN A 160 -46.17 34.94 -2.71
CA ASN A 160 -46.35 36.39 -2.85
C ASN A 160 -45.91 37.15 -1.58
N THR A 161 -46.19 36.57 -0.41
CA THR A 161 -45.76 37.14 0.88
C THR A 161 -44.24 37.08 1.03
N ALA A 162 -43.60 35.96 0.67
CA ALA A 162 -42.13 35.83 0.66
C ALA A 162 -41.46 36.78 -0.34
N GLU A 163 -42.09 37.05 -1.48
CA GLU A 163 -41.61 38.02 -2.46
C GLU A 163 -41.70 39.46 -1.95
N GLN A 164 -42.78 39.81 -1.25
CA GLN A 164 -42.90 41.10 -0.55
C GLN A 164 -41.87 41.25 0.57
N ILE A 165 -41.65 40.20 1.38
CA ILE A 165 -40.64 40.21 2.47
C ILE A 165 -39.22 40.38 1.90
N SER A 166 -38.88 39.71 0.81
CA SER A 166 -37.57 39.84 0.15
C SER A 166 -37.33 41.23 -0.42
N ARG A 167 -38.36 41.88 -0.97
CA ARG A 167 -38.27 43.25 -1.48
C ARG A 167 -38.10 44.30 -0.38
N GLN A 168 -38.44 43.98 0.87
CA GLN A 168 -38.39 44.90 2.01
C GLN A 168 -37.10 44.81 2.85
N HIS A 169 -36.27 43.78 2.67
CA HIS A 169 -35.04 43.60 3.46
C HIS A 169 -33.81 43.26 2.59
N PRO A 170 -32.81 44.15 2.47
CA PRO A 170 -31.46 43.70 2.15
C PRO A 170 -30.77 43.22 3.45
N ALA A 171 -30.12 42.06 3.36
CA ALA A 171 -29.04 41.57 4.25
C ALA A 171 -29.41 40.78 5.55
N VAL A 172 -29.18 39.47 5.44
CA VAL A 172 -28.60 38.51 6.40
C VAL A 172 -29.22 38.37 7.81
N LEU A 173 -29.84 37.21 8.07
CA LEU A 173 -30.37 36.83 9.40
C LEU A 173 -29.29 36.67 10.50
N PHE A 174 -28.01 36.50 10.14
CA PHE A 174 -26.87 36.43 11.07
C PHE A 174 -25.63 37.08 10.47
N SER A 175 -24.93 37.97 11.18
CA SER A 175 -23.69 38.54 10.64
C SER A 175 -22.66 37.42 10.36
N PRO A 176 -21.82 37.54 9.31
CA PRO A 176 -20.77 36.56 9.02
C PRO A 176 -19.86 36.27 10.24
N GLY A 177 -19.71 37.23 11.14
CA GLY A 177 -18.98 37.07 12.40
C GLY A 177 -19.64 36.11 13.39
N VAL A 178 -20.97 36.04 13.44
CA VAL A 178 -21.71 35.09 14.32
C VAL A 178 -21.59 33.67 13.78
N ILE A 179 -21.68 33.49 12.46
CA ILE A 179 -21.51 32.18 11.82
C ILE A 179 -20.06 31.68 11.99
N ALA A 180 -19.08 32.55 11.74
CA ALA A 180 -17.67 32.23 11.94
C ALA A 180 -17.33 31.95 13.41
N GLY A 181 -17.84 32.76 14.35
CA GLY A 181 -17.65 32.57 15.78
C GLY A 181 -18.23 31.24 16.29
N THR A 182 -19.39 30.84 15.78
CA THR A 182 -20.02 29.57 16.15
C THR A 182 -19.23 28.38 15.60
N PHE A 183 -18.70 28.48 14.37
CA PHE A 183 -17.82 27.45 13.79
C PHE A 183 -16.51 27.32 14.56
N ILE A 184 -15.89 28.43 14.97
CA ILE A 184 -14.65 28.44 15.75
C ILE A 184 -14.89 27.87 17.16
N ALA A 185 -16.01 28.19 17.80
CA ALA A 185 -16.37 27.65 19.11
C ALA A 185 -16.59 26.12 19.06
N ILE A 186 -17.26 25.62 18.02
CA ILE A 186 -17.47 24.18 17.81
C ILE A 186 -16.15 23.47 17.47
N ALA A 187 -15.32 24.06 16.61
CA ALA A 187 -14.00 23.50 16.28
C ALA A 187 -13.07 23.49 17.52
N GLY A 188 -13.11 24.53 18.35
CA GLY A 188 -12.39 24.61 19.62
C GLY A 188 -12.85 23.56 20.63
N CYS A 189 -14.17 23.37 20.79
CA CYS A 189 -14.72 22.33 21.67
C CYS A 189 -14.37 20.92 21.18
N THR A 190 -14.43 20.69 19.85
CA THR A 190 -14.07 19.39 19.25
C THR A 190 -12.57 19.11 19.39
N GLY A 191 -11.72 20.14 19.20
CA GLY A 191 -10.28 20.09 19.44
C GLY A 191 -9.95 19.83 20.91
N ALA A 192 -10.67 20.45 21.85
CA ALA A 192 -10.52 20.23 23.29
C ALA A 192 -10.92 18.81 23.70
N VAL A 193 -12.00 18.26 23.16
CA VAL A 193 -12.42 16.86 23.39
C VAL A 193 -11.43 15.87 22.78
N MET A 194 -10.87 16.17 21.60
CA MET A 194 -9.80 15.35 21.01
C MET A 194 -8.50 15.42 21.81
N LEU A 195 -8.12 16.59 22.33
CA LEU A 195 -6.96 16.76 23.22
C LEU A 195 -7.16 16.05 24.57
N LEU A 196 -8.38 16.08 25.13
CA LEU A 196 -8.73 15.35 26.35
C LEU A 196 -8.76 13.83 26.14
N ARG A 197 -9.17 13.36 24.95
CA ARG A 197 -9.07 11.94 24.55
C ARG A 197 -7.64 11.51 24.21
N ALA A 198 -6.83 12.38 23.62
CA ALA A 198 -5.41 12.15 23.37
C ALA A 198 -4.61 12.08 24.69
N ARG A 199 -4.95 12.94 25.66
CA ARG A 199 -4.39 12.88 27.03
C ARG A 199 -4.77 11.62 27.80
N LYS A 200 -5.88 10.95 27.47
CA LYS A 200 -6.27 9.64 28.02
C LYS A 200 -5.77 8.43 27.21
N ARG A 201 -5.05 8.65 26.11
CA ARG A 201 -4.48 7.59 25.24
C ARG A 201 -2.96 7.45 25.33
N HIS A 202 -2.32 8.02 26.35
CA HIS A 202 -1.10 7.43 26.90
C HIS A 202 -1.50 6.38 27.93
N SER A 203 -2.21 5.35 27.46
CA SER A 203 -2.04 4.04 28.08
C SER A 203 -0.59 3.67 27.81
N ILE A 204 0.19 3.58 28.88
CA ILE A 204 1.49 2.92 28.85
C ILE A 204 1.17 1.47 28.45
N LEU A 205 1.13 1.21 27.15
CA LEU A 205 1.50 -0.10 26.64
C LEU A 205 2.95 -0.24 27.08
N SER A 206 3.13 -0.96 28.18
CA SER A 206 4.42 -1.51 28.57
C SER A 206 5.06 -2.06 27.30
N GLN A 207 6.17 -1.45 26.87
CA GLN A 207 6.99 -2.02 25.81
C GLN A 207 7.27 -3.48 26.21
N PRO A 208 6.86 -4.47 25.41
CA PRO A 208 7.20 -5.84 25.73
C PRO A 208 8.72 -5.94 25.76
N VAL A 209 9.24 -6.49 26.85
CA VAL A 209 10.66 -6.78 26.99
C VAL A 209 11.04 -7.72 25.85
N GLY A 210 11.76 -7.22 24.84
CA GLY A 210 12.23 -8.03 23.70
C GLY A 210 11.91 -7.54 22.29
N GLU A 211 11.15 -6.44 22.09
CA GLU A 211 10.97 -5.82 20.77
C GLU A 211 12.28 -5.17 20.28
N PRO A 212 12.68 -5.37 18.99
CA PRO A 212 13.87 -4.72 18.46
C PRO A 212 13.67 -3.20 18.37
N ALA A 213 14.75 -2.43 18.56
CA ALA A 213 14.71 -1.00 18.35
C ALA A 213 14.54 -0.67 16.86
N HIS A 214 13.64 0.25 16.53
CA HIS A 214 13.40 0.66 15.14
C HIS A 214 14.11 1.97 14.82
N TYR A 215 14.79 1.98 13.67
CA TYR A 215 15.49 3.13 13.13
C TYR A 215 14.89 3.55 11.80
N GLU A 216 14.85 4.86 11.59
CA GLU A 216 14.50 5.47 10.32
C GLU A 216 15.60 6.48 9.94
N ILE A 217 16.14 6.34 8.74
CA ILE A 217 17.05 7.32 8.12
C ILE A 217 16.54 7.68 6.73
N GLY A 218 16.71 8.93 6.32
CA GLY A 218 16.17 9.39 5.04
C GLY A 218 16.38 10.86 4.76
N ASN A 219 16.25 11.22 3.48
CA ASN A 219 16.43 12.58 2.97
C ASN A 219 15.10 13.25 2.57
N GLY A 220 13.97 12.66 2.96
CA GLY A 220 12.63 13.11 2.58
C GLY A 220 12.15 12.60 1.22
N LEU A 221 13.05 12.21 0.31
CA LEU A 221 12.72 11.54 -0.95
C LEU A 221 12.78 10.02 -0.79
N TYR A 222 13.84 9.52 -0.16
CA TYR A 222 14.10 8.11 0.12
C TYR A 222 14.19 7.91 1.62
N THR A 223 13.62 6.81 2.10
CA THR A 223 13.63 6.44 3.52
C THR A 223 13.96 4.95 3.66
N LEU A 224 14.94 4.64 4.51
CA LEU A 224 15.20 3.29 5.01
C LEU A 224 14.59 3.16 6.40
N HIS A 225 13.77 2.14 6.57
CA HIS A 225 13.34 1.65 7.88
C HIS A 225 14.13 0.38 8.20
N LEU A 226 14.75 0.32 9.38
CA LEU A 226 15.59 -0.79 9.80
C LEU A 226 15.39 -1.08 11.29
N ALA A 227 14.99 -2.30 11.62
CA ALA A 227 14.94 -2.79 12.99
C ALA A 227 16.32 -3.27 13.44
N SER A 228 16.59 -3.20 14.74
CA SER A 228 17.88 -3.59 15.34
C SER A 228 18.18 -5.07 15.24
N ASP A 229 17.29 -5.89 14.67
CA ASP A 229 17.52 -7.28 14.36
C ASP A 229 17.78 -7.53 12.86
N GLY A 230 17.60 -6.53 11.98
CA GLY A 230 17.89 -6.62 10.55
C GLY A 230 16.68 -6.62 9.63
N ARG A 231 15.46 -6.80 10.17
CA ARG A 231 14.24 -6.58 9.38
C ARG A 231 14.20 -5.14 8.89
N SER A 232 13.90 -4.95 7.61
CA SER A 232 14.07 -3.64 6.99
C SER A 232 13.29 -3.51 5.68
N PHE A 233 13.04 -2.27 5.27
CA PHE A 233 12.53 -1.97 3.94
C PHE A 233 12.86 -0.53 3.57
N SER A 234 12.94 -0.26 2.26
CA SER A 234 13.10 1.10 1.76
C SER A 234 11.89 1.55 0.96
N ARG A 235 11.55 2.83 1.10
CA ARG A 235 10.49 3.50 0.35
C ARG A 235 11.00 4.80 -0.27
N VAL A 236 10.32 5.24 -1.32
CA VAL A 236 10.63 6.47 -2.04
C VAL A 236 9.36 7.22 -2.42
N TYR A 237 9.43 8.55 -2.52
CA TYR A 237 8.43 9.33 -3.24
C TYR A 237 8.83 9.47 -4.70
N SER A 238 7.94 9.06 -5.61
CA SER A 238 8.19 9.11 -7.04
C SER A 238 8.39 10.55 -7.54
N THR A 239 9.50 10.78 -8.25
CA THR A 239 9.77 12.08 -8.91
C THR A 239 8.99 12.25 -10.21
N VAL A 240 8.45 11.15 -10.76
CA VAL A 240 7.70 11.14 -12.03
C VAL A 240 6.19 11.16 -11.82
N ARG A 241 5.70 10.64 -10.68
CA ARG A 241 4.28 10.44 -10.37
C ARG A 241 3.83 11.31 -9.20
N HIS A 242 4.17 12.60 -9.26
CA HIS A 242 3.73 13.64 -8.32
C HIS A 242 3.94 13.31 -6.84
N GLY A 243 5.07 12.68 -6.50
CA GLY A 243 5.36 12.30 -5.11
C GLY A 243 4.53 11.13 -4.62
N SER A 244 4.02 10.26 -5.50
CA SER A 244 3.40 8.99 -5.10
C SER A 244 4.41 8.13 -4.35
N GLU A 245 4.04 7.64 -3.17
CA GLU A 245 4.89 6.74 -2.39
C GLU A 245 4.97 5.34 -3.01
N LEU A 246 6.19 4.80 -3.07
CA LEU A 246 6.50 3.45 -3.53
C LEU A 246 7.37 2.76 -2.48
N ASP A 247 6.99 1.54 -2.09
CA ASP A 247 7.88 0.61 -1.42
C ASP A 247 8.81 0.02 -2.49
N LEU A 248 10.13 0.18 -2.32
CA LEU A 248 11.13 -0.41 -3.20
C LEU A 248 11.32 -1.89 -2.88
N THR A 249 11.36 -2.21 -1.58
CA THR A 249 11.47 -3.57 -1.07
C THR A 249 10.26 -3.95 -0.23
N ARG A 250 9.97 -5.25 -0.09
CA ARG A 250 8.83 -5.73 0.71
C ARG A 250 8.93 -5.25 2.16
N ARG A 251 7.82 -4.72 2.68
CA ARG A 251 7.68 -4.30 4.08
C ARG A 251 7.38 -5.49 5.01
N PRO A 252 8.03 -5.61 6.18
CA PRO A 252 7.61 -6.51 7.25
C PRO A 252 6.36 -5.92 7.94
N TYR A 253 5.18 -6.44 7.61
CA TYR A 253 3.91 -5.97 8.19
C TYR A 253 3.57 -6.63 9.54
N ASP A 254 4.23 -7.74 9.83
CA ASP A 254 4.12 -8.50 11.05
C ASP A 254 5.55 -8.74 11.56
N GLU A 255 5.75 -8.69 12.87
CA GLU A 255 7.07 -8.83 13.45
C GLU A 255 7.68 -10.21 13.28
N LEU A 256 6.85 -11.23 13.13
CA LEU A 256 7.31 -12.58 12.86
C LEU A 256 7.88 -12.67 11.44
N GLN A 257 7.41 -11.84 10.50
CA GLN A 257 7.89 -11.87 9.11
C GLN A 257 9.34 -11.40 8.99
N ARG A 258 10.19 -12.31 8.53
CA ARG A 258 11.61 -12.06 8.28
C ARG A 258 11.82 -11.46 6.89
N LYS A 259 11.28 -10.25 6.70
CA LYS A 259 11.48 -9.46 5.49
C LYS A 259 12.52 -8.38 5.76
N GLY A 260 13.48 -8.24 4.85
CA GLY A 260 14.60 -7.35 5.05
C GLY A 260 15.53 -7.32 3.86
N LYS A 261 16.41 -6.32 3.90
CA LYS A 261 17.65 -6.33 3.14
C LYS A 261 18.67 -7.09 3.97
N PHE A 262 18.99 -8.30 3.52
CA PHE A 262 19.86 -9.20 4.26
C PHE A 262 21.23 -9.32 3.60
N LEU A 263 22.26 -9.53 4.41
CA LEU A 263 23.60 -9.85 3.94
C LEU A 263 24.07 -11.10 4.67
N TYR A 264 24.21 -12.19 3.92
CA TYR A 264 24.69 -13.48 4.39
C TYR A 264 26.20 -13.57 4.23
N PHE A 265 26.83 -14.31 5.13
CA PHE A 265 28.22 -14.72 5.05
C PHE A 265 28.29 -16.24 5.13
N GLN A 266 29.05 -16.82 4.21
CA GLN A 266 29.24 -18.26 4.12
C GLN A 266 30.71 -18.56 3.92
N ASP A 267 31.29 -19.25 4.90
CA ASP A 267 32.68 -19.69 4.88
C ASP A 267 32.89 -20.74 3.76
N ALA A 268 34.02 -20.69 3.06
CA ALA A 268 34.32 -21.62 1.98
C ALA A 268 34.61 -23.04 2.48
N ASP A 269 35.19 -23.17 3.67
CA ASP A 269 35.57 -24.46 4.27
C ASP A 269 34.39 -25.11 5.00
N THR A 270 33.44 -24.29 5.49
CA THR A 270 32.23 -24.73 6.20
C THR A 270 30.96 -24.10 5.61
N PRO A 271 30.61 -24.42 4.35
CA PRO A 271 29.54 -23.75 3.62
C PRO A 271 28.14 -23.94 4.22
N GLU A 272 27.94 -24.97 5.03
CA GLU A 272 26.71 -25.18 5.80
C GLU A 272 26.54 -24.16 6.96
N GLN A 273 27.63 -23.49 7.36
CA GLN A 273 27.66 -22.59 8.50
C GLN A 273 27.51 -21.13 8.09
N ILE A 274 26.28 -20.79 7.77
CA ILE A 274 25.90 -19.43 7.41
C ILE A 274 25.57 -18.56 8.64
N TRP A 275 25.85 -17.26 8.50
CA TRP A 275 25.42 -16.21 9.41
C TRP A 275 25.09 -14.94 8.63
N SER A 276 24.43 -13.98 9.26
CA SER A 276 24.01 -12.73 8.63
C SER A 276 24.63 -11.51 9.32
N LEU A 277 24.83 -10.42 8.59
CA LEU A 277 25.38 -9.17 9.12
C LEU A 277 24.64 -8.73 10.39
N MET A 278 23.31 -8.86 10.39
CA MET A 278 22.45 -8.61 11.53
C MET A 278 21.85 -9.91 12.08
N ARG A 279 21.13 -9.83 13.20
CA ARG A 279 20.55 -11.01 13.87
C ARG A 279 19.70 -11.86 12.91
N GLU A 280 18.76 -11.23 12.21
CA GLU A 280 17.94 -11.84 11.17
C GLU A 280 18.67 -11.78 9.82
N PRO A 281 18.46 -12.79 8.95
CA PRO A 281 17.51 -13.88 9.13
C PRO A 281 18.11 -15.11 9.85
N CYS A 282 19.43 -15.22 10.00
CA CYS A 282 20.05 -16.44 10.53
C CYS A 282 19.79 -16.69 12.03
N GLY A 283 19.30 -15.70 12.78
CA GLY A 283 19.03 -15.75 14.22
C GLY A 283 20.29 -15.73 15.10
N LYS A 284 21.44 -15.33 14.55
CA LYS A 284 22.75 -15.40 15.22
C LYS A 284 23.34 -14.01 15.37
N THR A 285 23.93 -13.71 16.52
CA THR A 285 24.68 -12.48 16.77
C THR A 285 26.02 -12.82 17.43
N GLY A 286 27.06 -12.10 17.01
CA GLY A 286 28.39 -12.19 17.59
C GLY A 286 28.57 -11.35 18.85
N GLN A 287 29.76 -11.44 19.43
CA GLN A 287 30.13 -10.65 20.63
C GLN A 287 30.21 -9.13 20.36
N GLU A 288 30.49 -8.72 19.12
CA GLU A 288 30.55 -7.30 18.73
C GLU A 288 29.23 -6.77 18.14
N TYR A 289 28.11 -7.48 18.33
CA TYR A 289 26.84 -7.09 17.72
C TYR A 289 26.33 -5.76 18.28
N ALA A 290 26.19 -4.76 17.42
CA ALA A 290 25.63 -3.46 17.77
C ALA A 290 25.00 -2.78 16.56
N VAL A 291 23.94 -2.02 16.80
CA VAL A 291 23.30 -1.14 15.80
C VAL A 291 23.14 0.23 16.44
N ARG A 292 23.65 1.27 15.78
CA ARG A 292 23.65 2.63 16.30
C ARG A 292 23.29 3.62 15.21
N LYS A 293 22.31 4.48 15.49
CA LYS A 293 22.03 5.64 14.64
C LYS A 293 23.12 6.69 14.81
N LEU A 294 23.78 7.07 13.72
CA LEU A 294 24.81 8.10 13.71
C LEU A 294 24.19 9.48 13.61
N ASP A 295 23.29 9.64 12.64
CA ASP A 295 22.57 10.88 12.39
C ASP A 295 21.25 10.59 11.64
N ARG A 296 20.67 11.59 10.95
CA ARG A 296 19.41 11.44 10.21
C ARG A 296 19.55 10.66 8.90
N LEU A 297 20.76 10.53 8.37
CA LEU A 297 21.09 9.92 7.09
C LEU A 297 21.90 8.64 7.25
N SER A 298 22.47 8.35 8.42
CA SER A 298 23.39 7.22 8.59
C SER A 298 23.15 6.36 9.83
N LEU A 299 23.39 5.06 9.66
CA LEU A 299 23.37 4.01 10.68
C LEU A 299 24.68 3.24 10.65
N GLU A 300 25.18 2.86 11.82
CA GLU A 300 26.32 1.97 12.02
C GLU A 300 25.83 0.60 12.52
N ILE A 301 26.37 -0.46 11.93
CA ILE A 301 26.09 -1.85 12.28
C ILE A 301 27.43 -2.56 12.46
N ARG A 302 27.60 -3.28 13.56
CA ARG A 302 28.78 -4.11 13.83
C ARG A 302 28.35 -5.52 14.18
N ASN A 303 29.11 -6.50 13.73
CA ASN A 303 28.96 -7.89 14.10
C ASN A 303 30.30 -8.61 13.91
N ALA A 304 30.51 -9.70 14.65
CA ALA A 304 31.73 -10.49 14.56
C ALA A 304 31.43 -11.98 14.72
N TRP A 305 31.83 -12.79 13.75
CA TRP A 305 31.56 -14.22 13.78
C TRP A 305 32.74 -15.01 13.21
N LYS A 306 33.17 -16.06 13.93
CA LYS A 306 34.23 -16.98 13.50
C LYS A 306 35.51 -16.31 12.98
N GLY A 307 35.93 -15.24 13.65
CA GLY A 307 37.15 -14.51 13.30
C GLY A 307 36.99 -13.46 12.19
N ILE A 308 35.79 -13.31 11.60
CA ILE A 308 35.48 -12.20 10.69
C ILE A 308 34.72 -11.12 11.46
N VAL A 309 35.22 -9.88 11.40
CA VAL A 309 34.50 -8.70 11.88
C VAL A 309 33.91 -7.97 10.68
N ALA A 310 32.62 -7.69 10.77
CA ALA A 310 31.86 -6.94 9.78
C ALA A 310 31.39 -5.63 10.41
N HIS A 311 31.86 -4.51 9.86
CA HIS A 311 31.47 -3.17 10.26
C HIS A 311 30.83 -2.47 9.06
N ALA A 312 29.53 -2.24 9.11
CA ALA A 312 28.79 -1.56 8.06
C ALA A 312 28.36 -0.16 8.51
N VAL A 313 28.52 0.81 7.60
CA VAL A 313 27.86 2.12 7.70
C VAL A 313 26.88 2.23 6.53
N VAL A 314 25.60 2.31 6.85
CA VAL A 314 24.51 2.51 5.89
C VAL A 314 24.19 3.99 5.83
N THR A 315 24.23 4.58 4.64
CA THR A 315 23.99 6.02 4.45
C THR A 315 23.00 6.27 3.32
N VAL A 316 21.99 7.10 3.57
CA VAL A 316 21.13 7.67 2.53
C VAL A 316 21.77 8.95 2.01
N HIS A 317 21.96 9.04 0.69
CA HIS A 317 22.55 10.22 0.06
C HIS A 317 21.73 11.48 0.40
N PRO A 318 22.34 12.65 0.69
CA PRO A 318 21.60 13.84 1.12
C PRO A 318 20.55 14.36 0.13
N HIS A 319 20.72 14.09 -1.17
CA HIS A 319 19.90 14.66 -2.24
C HIS A 319 19.38 13.67 -3.28
N LEU A 320 19.80 12.40 -3.20
CA LEU A 320 19.47 11.41 -4.22
C LEU A 320 18.72 10.25 -3.56
N PRO A 321 17.81 9.58 -4.28
CA PRO A 321 17.13 8.39 -3.80
C PRO A 321 18.07 7.16 -3.86
N LEU A 322 19.16 7.25 -3.12
CA LEU A 322 20.29 6.33 -3.12
C LEU A 322 20.69 6.01 -1.68
N GLU A 323 20.78 4.72 -1.39
CA GLU A 323 21.23 4.13 -0.13
C GLU A 323 22.54 3.37 -0.40
N LEU A 324 23.57 3.63 0.40
CA LEU A 324 24.89 3.01 0.28
C LEU A 324 25.21 2.22 1.55
N TRP A 325 25.55 0.94 1.39
CA TRP A 325 26.07 0.09 2.45
C TRP A 325 27.58 -0.04 2.29
N THR A 326 28.35 0.68 3.09
CA THR A 326 29.81 0.57 3.12
C THR A 326 30.20 -0.42 4.21
N LEU A 327 30.69 -1.59 3.81
CA LEU A 327 31.00 -2.70 4.69
C LEU A 327 32.51 -2.93 4.73
N VAL A 328 33.12 -2.68 5.88
CA VAL A 328 34.50 -3.07 6.17
C VAL A 328 34.51 -4.48 6.76
N LEU A 329 35.21 -5.38 6.10
CA LEU A 329 35.41 -6.76 6.50
C LEU A 329 36.86 -6.96 6.92
N ARG A 330 37.07 -7.48 8.14
CA ARG A 330 38.40 -7.71 8.68
C ARG A 330 38.55 -9.14 9.18
N ASN A 331 39.66 -9.77 8.83
CA ASN A 331 40.05 -11.07 9.36
C ASN A 331 40.85 -10.89 10.66
N LYS A 332 40.25 -11.23 11.81
CA LYS A 332 40.89 -11.27 13.13
C LYS A 332 41.45 -12.65 13.51
N SER A 333 41.33 -13.65 12.63
CA SER A 333 41.93 -14.96 12.86
C SER A 333 43.41 -14.99 12.47
N THR A 334 44.11 -16.06 12.85
CA THR A 334 45.51 -16.31 12.50
C THR A 334 45.69 -16.98 11.14
N GLU A 335 44.59 -17.37 10.49
CA GLU A 335 44.58 -18.08 9.21
C GLU A 335 43.98 -17.22 8.11
N GLN A 336 44.30 -17.51 6.85
CA GLN A 336 43.62 -16.88 5.72
C GLN A 336 42.14 -17.31 5.73
N LYS A 337 41.24 -16.36 5.45
CA LYS A 337 39.81 -16.61 5.36
C LYS A 337 39.30 -16.36 3.95
N SER A 338 38.57 -17.33 3.42
CA SER A 338 37.87 -17.23 2.15
C SER A 338 36.39 -17.49 2.38
N PHE A 339 35.52 -16.58 1.94
CA PHE A 339 34.09 -16.66 2.19
C PHE A 339 33.29 -15.91 1.13
N ARG A 340 31.99 -16.21 1.03
CA ARG A 340 31.04 -15.44 0.23
C ARG A 340 30.29 -14.46 1.12
N ALA A 341 30.21 -13.21 0.68
CA ALA A 341 29.22 -12.24 1.15
C ALA A 341 28.10 -12.20 0.11
N VAL A 342 26.88 -12.58 0.49
CA VAL A 342 25.73 -12.70 -0.41
C VAL A 342 24.63 -11.79 0.07
N SER A 343 24.33 -10.77 -0.72
CA SER A 343 23.30 -9.79 -0.40
C SER A 343 21.92 -10.29 -0.88
N TYR A 344 20.82 -9.92 -0.24
CA TYR A 344 19.46 -10.32 -0.64
C TYR A 344 18.42 -9.22 -0.35
N ARG A 345 17.55 -8.97 -1.32
CA ARG A 345 16.35 -8.11 -1.16
C ARG A 345 15.23 -8.59 -2.07
N GLU A 346 14.01 -8.24 -1.71
CA GLU A 346 12.81 -8.59 -2.48
C GLU A 346 12.13 -7.32 -2.99
N PHE A 347 12.01 -7.17 -4.32
CA PHE A 347 11.44 -5.96 -4.91
C PHE A 347 9.91 -5.94 -4.76
N ALA A 348 9.37 -4.81 -4.30
CA ALA A 348 7.93 -4.55 -4.24
C ALA A 348 7.47 -3.58 -5.35
N LEU A 349 8.24 -2.51 -5.58
CA LEU A 349 8.05 -1.50 -6.63
C LEU A 349 6.59 -1.05 -6.85
N THR A 350 5.88 -0.79 -5.77
CA THR A 350 4.47 -0.36 -5.80
C THR A 350 4.10 0.32 -4.48
N SER A 351 2.93 0.93 -4.38
CA SER A 351 2.44 1.47 -3.11
C SER A 351 2.15 0.34 -2.11
N ALA A 352 2.44 0.56 -0.83
CA ALA A 352 2.23 -0.41 0.26
C ALA A 352 0.84 -1.08 0.26
N ASP A 353 -0.24 -0.29 0.15
CA ASP A 353 -1.63 -0.81 0.13
C ASP A 353 -1.91 -1.70 -1.08
N ALA A 354 -1.41 -1.34 -2.27
CA ALA A 354 -1.58 -2.16 -3.47
C ALA A 354 -0.84 -3.49 -3.34
N TYR A 355 0.40 -3.45 -2.82
CA TYR A 355 1.18 -4.67 -2.58
C TYR A 355 0.49 -5.59 -1.57
N LEU A 356 0.02 -5.05 -0.45
CA LEU A 356 -0.67 -5.81 0.60
C LEU A 356 -1.90 -6.55 0.08
N ARG A 357 -2.64 -5.96 -0.84
CA ARG A 357 -3.83 -6.59 -1.41
C ARG A 357 -3.46 -7.77 -2.30
N HIS A 358 -2.53 -7.59 -3.23
CA HIS A 358 -2.26 -8.61 -4.25
C HIS A 358 -0.77 -8.77 -4.51
N PRO A 359 0.02 -9.28 -3.56
CA PRO A 359 1.47 -9.37 -3.69
C PRO A 359 1.88 -10.21 -4.90
N GLU A 360 1.28 -11.39 -5.07
CA GLU A 360 1.57 -12.27 -6.22
C GLU A 360 1.19 -11.65 -7.57
N TYR A 361 0.06 -10.94 -7.64
CA TYR A 361 -0.30 -10.19 -8.85
C TYR A 361 0.75 -9.14 -9.19
N HIS A 362 1.24 -8.40 -8.18
CA HIS A 362 2.29 -7.40 -8.37
C HIS A 362 3.62 -8.02 -8.82
N ASN A 363 4.00 -9.17 -8.24
CA ASN A 363 5.20 -9.90 -8.62
C ASN A 363 5.20 -10.29 -10.12
N LEU A 364 4.03 -10.59 -10.71
CA LEU A 364 3.91 -10.91 -12.15
C LEU A 364 4.32 -9.77 -13.08
N HIS A 365 4.40 -8.55 -12.57
CA HIS A 365 4.55 -7.33 -13.35
C HIS A 365 5.94 -6.70 -13.19
N ILE A 366 6.78 -7.27 -12.34
CA ILE A 366 8.15 -6.80 -12.12
C ILE A 366 9.09 -7.58 -13.03
N GLY A 367 9.77 -6.85 -13.92
CA GLY A 367 10.84 -7.38 -14.75
C GLY A 367 12.20 -6.97 -14.17
N THR A 368 13.14 -7.90 -14.15
CA THR A 368 14.50 -7.72 -13.64
C THR A 368 15.54 -7.87 -14.75
N TRP A 369 16.48 -6.95 -14.82
CA TRP A 369 17.67 -7.02 -15.67
C TRP A 369 18.90 -7.21 -14.79
N PHE A 370 19.75 -8.18 -15.11
CA PHE A 370 21.15 -8.11 -14.69
C PHE A 370 21.96 -7.41 -15.78
N ILE A 371 22.77 -6.42 -15.39
CA ILE A 371 23.63 -5.65 -16.29
C ILE A 371 25.08 -5.78 -15.82
N PRO A 372 25.89 -6.66 -16.45
CA PRO A 372 27.21 -7.04 -15.96
C PRO A 372 28.19 -5.86 -15.90
N CYS A 373 28.16 -4.99 -16.91
CA CYS A 373 29.09 -3.86 -17.00
C CYS A 373 28.92 -2.80 -15.88
N VAL A 374 27.86 -2.88 -15.09
CA VAL A 374 27.64 -2.03 -13.91
C VAL A 374 27.35 -2.84 -12.64
N ASN A 375 27.58 -4.16 -12.66
CA ASN A 375 27.37 -5.05 -11.51
C ASN A 375 26.01 -4.86 -10.82
N ALA A 376 24.94 -4.66 -11.60
CA ALA A 376 23.65 -4.23 -11.09
C ALA A 376 22.49 -5.13 -11.52
N LEU A 377 21.58 -5.39 -10.59
CA LEU A 377 20.23 -5.84 -10.84
C LEU A 377 19.31 -4.61 -10.87
N ILE A 378 18.57 -4.42 -11.97
CA ILE A 378 17.62 -3.32 -12.16
C ILE A 378 16.23 -3.91 -12.31
N ALA A 379 15.26 -3.39 -11.58
CA ALA A 379 13.87 -3.82 -11.62
C ALA A 379 12.96 -2.69 -12.09
N SER A 380 11.96 -3.03 -12.92
CA SER A 380 10.88 -2.11 -13.29
C SER A 380 9.52 -2.80 -13.16
N ASN A 381 8.47 -2.03 -12.89
CA ASN A 381 7.12 -2.58 -12.73
C ASN A 381 6.18 -2.03 -13.81
N ARG A 382 5.65 -2.92 -14.67
CA ARG A 382 4.76 -2.54 -15.78
C ARG A 382 3.39 -1.99 -15.37
N LEU A 383 3.02 -2.13 -14.08
CA LEU A 383 1.83 -1.51 -13.50
C LEU A 383 2.04 -0.02 -13.17
N LEU A 384 3.29 0.42 -13.01
CA LEU A 384 3.58 1.84 -12.88
C LEU A 384 3.35 2.51 -14.24
N LYS A 385 2.40 3.43 -14.28
CA LYS A 385 2.08 4.21 -15.47
C LYS A 385 2.41 5.67 -15.23
N GLN A 386 2.87 6.34 -16.29
CA GLN A 386 2.95 7.80 -16.30
C GLN A 386 1.56 8.39 -16.08
N GLU A 387 1.50 9.49 -15.35
CA GLU A 387 0.24 10.20 -15.16
C GLU A 387 -0.17 10.90 -16.45
N SER A 388 -1.40 10.63 -16.87
CA SER A 388 -2.04 11.32 -17.98
C SER A 388 -3.54 11.41 -17.73
N ARG A 389 -4.09 12.61 -18.01
CA ARG A 389 -5.54 12.87 -18.00
C ARG A 389 -6.27 12.07 -19.07
N ASN A 390 -5.61 11.80 -20.21
CA ASN A 390 -6.12 10.90 -21.23
C ASN A 390 -5.62 9.46 -20.96
N PRO A 391 -6.50 8.49 -20.68
CA PRO A 391 -6.14 7.08 -20.49
C PRO A 391 -5.33 6.49 -21.66
N GLU A 392 -5.59 6.91 -22.90
CA GLU A 392 -4.91 6.39 -24.10
C GLU A 392 -3.42 6.76 -24.17
N HIS A 393 -3.04 7.84 -23.48
CA HIS A 393 -1.67 8.32 -23.41
C HIS A 393 -0.92 7.79 -22.18
N ARG A 394 -1.54 6.97 -21.32
CA ARG A 394 -0.86 6.36 -20.18
C ARG A 394 0.13 5.31 -20.66
N ARG A 395 1.41 5.67 -20.71
CA ARG A 395 2.52 4.76 -21.02
C ARG A 395 3.08 4.14 -19.74
N MET A 396 3.84 3.05 -19.90
CA MET A 396 4.61 2.49 -18.79
C MET A 396 5.58 3.54 -18.27
N SER A 397 5.72 3.61 -16.95
CA SER A 397 6.69 4.46 -16.32
C SER A 397 8.11 3.96 -16.63
N GLY A 398 9.05 4.89 -16.81
CA GLY A 398 10.48 4.57 -16.95
C GLY A 398 11.17 4.29 -15.62
N GLU A 399 10.43 4.42 -14.51
CA GLU A 399 10.94 4.28 -13.15
C GLU A 399 11.52 2.90 -12.88
N VAL A 400 12.69 2.89 -12.24
CA VAL A 400 13.40 1.66 -11.88
C VAL A 400 13.85 1.70 -10.43
N ALA A 401 13.91 0.53 -9.80
CA ALA A 401 14.79 0.31 -8.65
C ALA A 401 16.04 -0.44 -9.08
N PHE A 402 17.11 -0.32 -8.31
CA PHE A 402 18.34 -1.05 -8.58
C PHE A 402 19.00 -1.51 -7.29
N HIS A 403 19.74 -2.61 -7.39
CA HIS A 403 20.72 -3.05 -6.41
C HIS A 403 22.04 -3.39 -7.12
N ALA A 404 23.14 -2.81 -6.69
CA ALA A 404 24.45 -2.98 -7.31
C ALA A 404 25.57 -3.16 -6.28
N VAL A 405 26.74 -3.58 -6.74
CA VAL A 405 27.93 -3.75 -5.91
C VAL A 405 29.18 -3.20 -6.57
N ALA A 406 30.04 -2.53 -5.80
CA ALA A 406 31.38 -2.15 -6.24
C ALA A 406 32.35 -3.32 -6.06
N GLU A 407 33.21 -3.55 -7.04
CA GLU A 407 34.39 -4.39 -6.87
C GLU A 407 35.58 -3.55 -6.40
N THR A 408 36.44 -4.15 -5.58
CA THR A 408 37.68 -3.49 -5.13
C THR A 408 38.84 -3.83 -6.06
N PRO A 409 39.74 -2.88 -6.34
CA PRO A 409 40.99 -3.17 -7.03
C PRO A 409 41.78 -4.29 -6.34
N GLY A 410 42.41 -5.18 -7.11
CA GLY A 410 43.29 -6.24 -6.58
C GLY A 410 42.63 -7.60 -6.33
N ASN A 411 41.40 -7.82 -6.82
CA ASN A 411 40.66 -9.09 -6.74
C ASN A 411 40.35 -9.59 -5.32
N THR A 412 40.49 -8.74 -4.29
CA THR A 412 40.12 -9.08 -2.90
C THR A 412 38.62 -9.30 -2.74
N VAL A 413 37.81 -8.55 -3.52
CA VAL A 413 36.36 -8.75 -3.65
C VAL A 413 36.01 -8.91 -5.12
N LEU A 414 35.37 -10.02 -5.45
CA LEU A 414 34.94 -10.36 -6.82
C LEU A 414 33.46 -10.69 -6.84
N LEU A 415 32.69 -10.10 -7.77
CA LEU A 415 31.36 -10.58 -8.07
C LEU A 415 31.49 -11.92 -8.81
N THR A 416 30.79 -12.95 -8.34
CA THR A 416 30.92 -14.33 -8.87
C THR A 416 29.61 -14.88 -9.44
N GLY A 417 28.49 -14.24 -9.12
CA GLY A 417 27.18 -14.58 -9.64
C GLY A 417 26.10 -13.73 -9.03
N TYR A 418 24.87 -13.97 -9.44
CA TYR A 418 23.70 -13.28 -8.92
C TYR A 418 22.49 -14.24 -8.88
N GLU A 419 21.43 -13.81 -8.22
CA GLU A 419 20.11 -14.44 -8.33
C GLU A 419 19.03 -13.36 -8.28
N ASP A 420 17.96 -13.52 -9.06
CA ASP A 420 16.85 -12.57 -9.13
C ASP A 420 15.46 -13.25 -9.08
N ASP A 421 15.42 -14.57 -8.98
CA ASP A 421 14.26 -15.37 -8.62
C ASP A 421 14.31 -15.73 -7.13
N ARG A 422 13.43 -15.11 -6.37
CA ARG A 422 13.24 -15.34 -4.93
C ARG A 422 13.07 -16.82 -4.59
N ARG A 423 12.30 -17.55 -5.41
CA ARG A 423 11.99 -18.97 -5.20
C ARG A 423 13.22 -19.83 -5.44
N PHE A 424 14.11 -19.42 -6.34
CA PHE A 424 15.37 -20.13 -6.56
C PHE A 424 16.39 -19.84 -5.46
N PHE A 425 16.45 -18.58 -4.99
CA PHE A 425 17.32 -18.21 -3.88
C PHE A 425 16.94 -18.94 -2.59
N ILE A 426 15.67 -18.92 -2.19
CA ILE A 426 15.22 -19.62 -0.97
C ILE A 426 15.13 -21.13 -1.21
N GLY A 427 14.61 -21.54 -2.38
CA GLY A 427 14.40 -22.93 -2.74
C GLY A 427 13.47 -23.62 -1.74
N ARG A 428 13.85 -24.83 -1.32
CA ARG A 428 13.12 -25.62 -0.32
C ARG A 428 13.55 -25.28 1.12
N GLY A 429 14.52 -24.38 1.26
CA GLY A 429 14.95 -23.88 2.55
C GLY A 429 13.99 -22.81 3.10
N THR A 430 14.51 -22.00 4.00
CA THR A 430 13.81 -20.81 4.51
C THR A 430 14.69 -19.60 4.27
N ILE A 431 14.21 -18.39 4.52
CA ILE A 431 15.08 -17.21 4.44
C ILE A 431 16.24 -17.28 5.46
N ARG A 432 16.14 -18.11 6.49
CA ARG A 432 17.22 -18.36 7.47
C ARG A 432 18.32 -19.24 6.90
N THR A 433 17.96 -20.23 6.09
CA THR A 433 18.83 -21.23 5.47
C THR A 433 18.46 -21.44 4.00
N PRO A 434 18.66 -20.42 3.15
CA PRO A 434 18.22 -20.46 1.75
C PRO A 434 19.06 -21.47 0.96
N GLU A 435 18.38 -22.32 0.19
CA GLU A 435 19.01 -23.38 -0.58
C GLU A 435 19.93 -22.82 -1.69
N GLY A 436 19.62 -21.63 -2.21
CA GLY A 436 20.41 -20.91 -3.21
C GLY A 436 21.81 -20.51 -2.73
N LEU A 437 22.11 -20.54 -1.43
CA LEU A 437 23.49 -20.40 -0.94
C LEU A 437 24.30 -21.69 -1.12
N MET A 438 23.66 -22.84 -1.26
CA MET A 438 24.31 -24.13 -1.51
C MET A 438 24.35 -24.49 -2.99
N ARG A 439 23.62 -23.76 -3.83
CA ARG A 439 23.57 -23.95 -5.28
C ARG A 439 24.55 -23.03 -6.01
N LYS A 440 24.80 -23.35 -7.27
CA LYS A 440 25.51 -22.45 -8.19
C LYS A 440 24.57 -21.29 -8.57
N PRO A 441 24.96 -20.02 -8.33
CA PRO A 441 24.15 -18.87 -8.73
C PRO A 441 24.13 -18.70 -10.25
N ARG A 442 23.30 -17.79 -10.76
CA ARG A 442 23.33 -17.41 -12.18
C ARG A 442 24.70 -16.83 -12.54
N SER A 443 25.18 -17.19 -13.73
CA SER A 443 26.43 -16.66 -14.29
C SER A 443 26.30 -15.17 -14.57
N LEU A 444 27.36 -14.40 -14.40
CA LEU A 444 27.41 -12.99 -14.79
C LEU A 444 27.22 -12.78 -16.31
N SER A 445 27.43 -13.82 -17.11
CA SER A 445 27.18 -13.78 -18.56
C SER A 445 25.71 -13.96 -18.93
N ASP A 446 24.87 -14.45 -18.01
CA ASP A 446 23.43 -14.54 -18.19
C ASP A 446 22.84 -13.15 -17.91
N ASP A 447 22.80 -12.25 -18.89
CA ASP A 447 22.33 -10.86 -18.74
C ASP A 447 21.01 -10.59 -19.48
N GLY A 448 20.30 -9.55 -19.07
CA GLY A 448 19.06 -9.10 -19.71
C GLY A 448 17.78 -9.35 -18.92
N LEU A 449 16.63 -9.13 -19.57
CA LEU A 449 15.31 -9.10 -18.93
C LEU A 449 14.81 -10.50 -18.57
N LEU A 450 14.31 -10.65 -17.35
CA LEU A 450 13.53 -11.79 -16.90
C LEU A 450 12.30 -11.33 -16.12
N TYR A 451 11.18 -12.03 -16.29
CA TYR A 451 10.04 -11.93 -15.38
C TYR A 451 10.03 -13.21 -14.56
N THR A 452 10.59 -13.15 -13.36
CA THR A 452 10.68 -14.34 -12.48
C THR A 452 9.33 -14.69 -11.87
N PHE A 453 8.39 -13.73 -11.81
CA PHE A 453 7.13 -13.83 -11.06
C PHE A 453 7.32 -13.89 -9.54
N ALA A 454 8.56 -13.74 -9.06
CA ALA A 454 8.93 -13.68 -7.65
C ALA A 454 10.25 -12.87 -7.56
N PRO A 455 10.18 -11.55 -7.80
CA PRO A 455 11.36 -10.74 -8.02
C PRO A 455 12.18 -10.58 -6.73
N ALA A 456 13.43 -11.03 -6.78
CA ALA A 456 14.44 -10.73 -5.79
C ALA A 456 15.62 -10.04 -6.46
N ALA A 457 16.56 -9.60 -5.64
CA ALA A 457 17.91 -9.39 -6.09
C ALA A 457 18.85 -9.98 -5.06
N SER A 458 19.85 -10.71 -5.55
CA SER A 458 20.95 -11.26 -4.77
C SER A 458 22.25 -11.15 -5.56
N LEU A 459 23.32 -10.68 -4.92
CA LEU A 459 24.65 -10.57 -5.53
C LEU A 459 25.64 -11.36 -4.69
N TYR A 460 26.37 -12.26 -5.32
CA TYR A 460 27.31 -13.19 -4.70
C TYR A 460 28.72 -12.67 -4.86
N THR A 461 29.29 -12.11 -3.80
CA THR A 461 30.67 -11.62 -3.80
C THR A 461 31.58 -12.58 -3.05
N HIS A 462 32.68 -12.96 -3.67
CA HIS A 462 33.73 -13.75 -3.04
C HIS A 462 34.77 -12.82 -2.43
N VAL A 463 35.18 -13.13 -1.20
CA VAL A 463 36.13 -12.33 -0.40
C VAL A 463 37.23 -13.24 0.12
N THR A 464 38.49 -12.85 -0.07
CA THR A 464 39.66 -13.54 0.50
C THR A 464 40.51 -12.56 1.28
N LEU A 465 40.79 -12.87 2.56
CA LEU A 465 41.53 -12.01 3.49
C LEU A 465 42.62 -12.78 4.21
N LYS A 466 43.87 -12.31 4.14
CA LYS A 466 44.98 -12.77 4.98
C LYS A 466 44.74 -12.43 6.45
N PRO A 467 45.47 -13.06 7.39
CA PRO A 467 45.42 -12.70 8.81
C PRO A 467 45.65 -11.19 9.01
N GLY A 468 44.73 -10.53 9.72
CA GLY A 468 44.79 -9.10 9.99
C GLY A 468 44.36 -8.18 8.85
N GLU A 469 44.19 -8.71 7.63
CA GLU A 469 43.79 -7.94 6.44
C GLU A 469 42.34 -7.45 6.55
N GLU A 470 42.08 -6.29 5.96
CA GLU A 470 40.74 -5.71 5.82
C GLU A 470 40.46 -5.31 4.37
N THR A 471 39.19 -5.36 4.00
CA THR A 471 38.69 -4.88 2.71
C THR A 471 37.38 -4.14 2.87
N THR A 472 37.02 -3.31 1.89
CA THR A 472 35.75 -2.57 1.88
C THR A 472 34.88 -3.02 0.72
N LEU A 473 33.65 -3.42 1.02
CA LEU A 473 32.63 -3.78 0.07
C LEU A 473 31.50 -2.76 0.09
N VAL A 474 31.08 -2.25 -1.07
CA VAL A 474 30.03 -1.23 -1.15
C VAL A 474 28.87 -1.74 -1.97
N TYR A 475 27.68 -1.80 -1.36
CA TYR A 475 26.42 -2.03 -2.08
C TYR A 475 25.64 -0.72 -2.25
N ALA A 476 24.91 -0.60 -3.34
CA ALA A 476 23.99 0.50 -3.60
C ALA A 476 22.59 0.00 -3.88
N ASP A 477 21.61 0.48 -3.12
CA ASP A 477 20.18 0.35 -3.44
C ASP A 477 19.63 1.72 -3.83
N GLY A 478 18.71 1.78 -4.78
CA GLY A 478 18.11 3.05 -5.12
C GLY A 478 16.93 2.99 -6.05
N TYR A 479 16.47 4.18 -6.41
CA TYR A 479 15.39 4.44 -7.35
C TYR A 479 15.85 5.48 -8.37
N ALA A 480 15.32 5.43 -9.59
CA ALA A 480 15.52 6.49 -10.58
C ALA A 480 14.30 6.63 -11.48
N ALA A 481 14.12 7.81 -12.08
CA ALA A 481 13.03 8.05 -13.02
C ALA A 481 13.24 7.31 -14.36
N THR A 482 14.50 7.02 -14.68
CA THR A 482 14.92 6.30 -15.88
C THR A 482 16.10 5.37 -15.58
N ILE A 483 16.33 4.39 -16.46
CA ILE A 483 17.49 3.52 -16.36
C ILE A 483 18.81 4.28 -16.53
N ASP A 484 18.84 5.31 -17.38
CA ASP A 484 20.03 6.13 -17.62
C ASP A 484 20.44 6.90 -16.35
N GLU A 485 19.47 7.45 -15.63
CA GLU A 485 19.71 8.09 -14.33
C GLU A 485 20.24 7.09 -13.30
N ALA A 486 19.66 5.88 -13.22
CA ALA A 486 20.17 4.83 -12.33
C ALA A 486 21.64 4.50 -12.65
N LEU A 487 21.97 4.32 -13.92
CA LEU A 487 23.33 4.04 -14.37
C LEU A 487 24.29 5.18 -14.04
N GLN A 488 23.85 6.43 -14.16
CA GLN A 488 24.65 7.60 -13.78
C GLN A 488 24.92 7.65 -12.27
N MET A 489 23.92 7.37 -11.43
CA MET A 489 24.11 7.28 -9.97
C MET A 489 25.11 6.18 -9.62
N LEU A 490 24.94 4.98 -10.17
CA LEU A 490 25.83 3.85 -9.91
C LEU A 490 27.27 4.13 -10.33
N ARG A 491 27.50 4.68 -11.52
CA ARG A 491 28.84 5.08 -11.99
C ARG A 491 29.51 6.05 -11.04
N THR A 492 28.78 7.07 -10.60
CA THR A 492 29.31 8.14 -9.76
C THR A 492 29.66 7.63 -8.36
N HIS A 493 28.77 6.84 -7.75
CA HIS A 493 28.88 6.50 -6.32
C HIS A 493 29.57 5.16 -6.05
N LEU A 494 29.54 4.21 -6.98
CA LEU A 494 30.28 2.94 -6.86
C LEU A 494 31.64 2.97 -7.56
N ARG A 495 31.98 4.08 -8.25
CA ARG A 495 33.24 4.25 -9.01
C ARG A 495 33.51 3.09 -9.98
N LEU A 496 32.45 2.52 -10.54
CA LEU A 496 32.54 1.43 -11.50
C LEU A 496 33.21 1.91 -12.80
N PRO A 497 33.96 1.03 -13.50
CA PRO A 497 34.56 1.38 -14.78
C PRO A 497 33.51 1.85 -15.79
N PHE A 498 33.92 2.68 -16.74
CA PHE A 498 33.00 3.24 -17.73
C PHE A 498 32.43 2.13 -18.62
N ALA A 499 31.19 1.73 -18.34
CA ALA A 499 30.42 0.90 -19.25
C ALA A 499 30.06 1.71 -20.50
N SER A 500 30.43 1.23 -21.69
CA SER A 500 29.98 1.86 -22.94
C SER A 500 28.45 1.82 -23.02
N LYS A 501 27.83 2.88 -23.56
CA LYS A 501 26.37 2.93 -23.75
C LYS A 501 25.88 1.73 -24.55
N GLN A 502 26.67 1.31 -25.54
CA GLN A 502 26.40 0.14 -26.37
C GLN A 502 26.35 -1.18 -25.56
N ALA A 503 27.27 -1.38 -24.60
CA ALA A 503 27.27 -2.59 -23.77
C ALA A 503 26.00 -2.69 -22.92
N VAL A 504 25.56 -1.57 -22.34
CA VAL A 504 24.30 -1.50 -21.59
C VAL A 504 23.12 -1.80 -22.51
N GLU A 505 23.03 -1.14 -23.67
CA GLU A 505 21.93 -1.35 -24.63
C GLU A 505 21.83 -2.81 -25.10
N VAL A 506 22.97 -3.49 -25.27
CA VAL A 506 23.00 -4.92 -25.59
C VAL A 506 22.34 -5.74 -24.47
N SER A 507 22.69 -5.52 -23.21
CA SER A 507 22.05 -6.21 -22.08
C SER A 507 20.55 -5.91 -22.00
N LEU A 508 20.13 -4.66 -22.23
CA LEU A 508 18.71 -4.27 -22.16
C LEU A 508 17.82 -4.94 -23.21
N ARG A 509 18.38 -5.30 -24.38
CA ARG A 509 17.66 -5.99 -25.47
C ARG A 509 17.56 -7.50 -25.27
N LYS A 510 18.44 -8.09 -24.45
CA LYS A 510 18.44 -9.53 -24.18
C LYS A 510 17.27 -9.92 -23.29
N LYS A 511 16.87 -11.18 -23.43
CA LYS A 511 15.90 -11.85 -22.56
C LYS A 511 16.54 -13.13 -22.04
N ARG A 512 16.32 -13.41 -20.77
CA ARG A 512 16.78 -14.64 -20.11
C ARG A 512 15.64 -15.65 -20.00
N ALA A 513 16.00 -16.88 -19.69
CA ALA A 513 15.06 -17.95 -19.41
C ALA A 513 14.96 -18.19 -17.88
N LEU A 514 13.77 -18.64 -17.46
CA LEU A 514 13.53 -19.09 -16.09
C LEU A 514 14.35 -20.34 -15.79
N HIS A 515 14.72 -20.49 -14.51
CA HIS A 515 15.38 -21.69 -14.01
C HIS A 515 14.61 -22.95 -14.42
N GLY A 516 15.31 -23.90 -15.05
CA GLY A 516 14.77 -25.19 -15.50
C GLY A 516 14.11 -25.16 -16.88
N PHE A 517 14.03 -23.99 -17.53
CA PHE A 517 13.47 -23.84 -18.88
C PHE A 517 14.53 -23.55 -19.95
N SER A 518 15.80 -23.39 -19.57
CA SER A 518 16.91 -23.23 -20.52
C SER A 518 17.65 -24.53 -20.77
N GLU A 519 18.16 -24.72 -22.00
CA GLU A 519 19.03 -25.87 -22.32
C GLU A 519 20.36 -25.81 -21.56
N ALA A 520 20.90 -24.60 -21.35
CA ALA A 520 22.15 -24.38 -20.62
C ALA A 520 22.07 -24.75 -19.12
N GLU A 521 20.89 -24.76 -18.50
CA GLU A 521 20.71 -25.16 -17.10
C GLU A 521 20.63 -26.69 -16.91
N LYS A 522 20.26 -27.45 -17.95
CA LYS A 522 20.17 -28.92 -17.88
C LYS A 522 21.53 -29.58 -17.61
N ASP A 523 22.63 -28.93 -18.02
CA ASP A 523 24.01 -29.41 -17.83
C ASP A 523 24.73 -28.83 -16.59
N ASN A 524 24.09 -27.90 -15.86
CA ASN A 524 24.77 -27.10 -14.82
C ASN A 524 24.76 -27.71 -13.41
N GLY A 525 24.42 -29.00 -13.24
CA GLY A 525 24.36 -29.66 -11.93
C GLY A 525 23.22 -29.18 -11.02
N ASN A 526 22.43 -28.20 -11.45
CA ASN A 526 21.18 -27.75 -10.82
C ASN A 526 19.97 -28.61 -11.24
N ALA A 527 20.22 -29.83 -11.73
CA ALA A 527 19.18 -30.76 -12.15
C ALA A 527 18.17 -30.93 -11.00
N ILE A 528 16.93 -30.55 -11.27
CA ILE A 528 15.80 -30.72 -10.39
C ILE A 528 15.73 -32.22 -10.06
N LEU A 529 16.11 -32.60 -8.84
CA LEU A 529 16.12 -34.00 -8.41
C LEU A 529 14.72 -34.62 -8.65
N SER A 530 14.74 -35.79 -9.29
CA SER A 530 13.62 -36.64 -9.70
C SER A 530 12.72 -37.10 -8.54
N PRO A 531 11.49 -37.55 -8.83
CA PRO A 531 10.28 -36.74 -8.93
C PRO A 531 9.69 -36.40 -7.55
N TYR A 532 9.28 -35.13 -7.35
CA TYR A 532 8.61 -34.68 -6.11
C TYR A 532 7.16 -35.13 -5.98
N TYR A 533 6.65 -35.74 -7.04
CA TYR A 533 5.29 -36.24 -7.10
C TYR A 533 5.24 -37.52 -7.92
N THR A 534 4.27 -38.36 -7.62
CA THR A 534 3.90 -39.52 -8.42
C THR A 534 2.39 -39.60 -8.49
N PHE A 535 1.87 -39.92 -9.67
CA PHE A 535 0.45 -40.29 -9.78
C PHE A 535 0.28 -41.76 -9.41
N SER A 536 -0.84 -42.11 -8.78
CA SER A 536 -1.24 -43.51 -8.66
C SER A 536 -1.39 -44.15 -10.04
N PRO A 537 -1.27 -45.48 -10.17
CA PRO A 537 -1.38 -46.16 -11.46
C PRO A 537 -2.69 -45.90 -12.24
N ASP A 538 -3.78 -45.59 -11.54
CA ASP A 538 -5.09 -45.24 -12.10
C ASP A 538 -5.29 -43.72 -12.31
N GLY A 539 -4.32 -42.89 -11.92
CA GLY A 539 -4.33 -41.44 -12.07
C GLY A 539 -5.26 -40.68 -11.13
N THR A 540 -5.83 -41.34 -10.10
CA THR A 540 -6.79 -40.72 -9.18
C THR A 540 -6.13 -40.03 -7.99
N GLU A 541 -4.90 -40.39 -7.65
CA GLU A 541 -4.14 -39.82 -6.54
C GLU A 541 -2.85 -39.16 -7.03
N LEU A 542 -2.51 -38.02 -6.43
CA LEU A 542 -1.22 -37.36 -6.56
C LEU A 542 -0.49 -37.47 -5.23
N HIS A 543 0.56 -38.29 -5.18
CA HIS A 543 1.41 -38.41 -4.01
C HIS A 543 2.49 -37.36 -4.13
N THR A 544 2.67 -36.51 -3.13
CA THR A 544 3.70 -35.47 -3.12
C THR A 544 4.62 -35.67 -1.93
N SER A 545 5.90 -35.31 -2.10
CA SER A 545 6.82 -35.19 -0.96
C SER A 545 6.59 -33.87 -0.21
N VAL A 546 7.02 -33.78 1.05
CA VAL A 546 7.07 -32.51 1.80
C VAL A 546 8.09 -31.49 1.24
N ALA A 547 8.93 -31.92 0.30
CA ALA A 547 10.05 -31.15 -0.23
C ALA A 547 9.79 -30.68 -1.68
N THR A 548 8.55 -30.32 -2.01
CA THR A 548 8.23 -29.78 -3.33
C THR A 548 8.99 -28.47 -3.58
N PRO A 549 9.35 -28.15 -4.84
CA PRO A 549 10.04 -26.89 -5.16
C PRO A 549 9.24 -25.62 -4.85
N ARG A 550 7.91 -25.75 -4.71
CA ARG A 550 6.97 -24.73 -4.26
C ARG A 550 5.87 -25.37 -3.44
N PRO A 551 5.26 -24.65 -2.48
CA PRO A 551 4.11 -25.18 -1.78
C PRO A 551 2.97 -25.52 -2.73
N TRP A 552 2.43 -26.72 -2.58
CA TRP A 552 1.27 -27.18 -3.29
C TRP A 552 0.07 -27.13 -2.35
N ALA A 553 -0.96 -26.37 -2.74
CA ALA A 553 -2.09 -26.03 -1.88
C ALA A 553 -3.41 -26.57 -2.44
N HIS A 554 -4.26 -27.06 -1.55
CA HIS A 554 -5.64 -27.43 -1.82
C HIS A 554 -6.59 -26.41 -1.24
N VAL A 555 -7.66 -26.09 -1.98
CA VAL A 555 -8.78 -25.32 -1.47
C VAL A 555 -9.96 -26.26 -1.28
N ILE A 556 -10.53 -26.27 -0.08
CA ILE A 556 -11.73 -27.03 0.26
C ILE A 556 -12.76 -26.03 0.75
N ALA A 557 -13.96 -26.01 0.17
CA ALA A 557 -15.04 -25.11 0.57
C ALA A 557 -16.39 -25.80 0.50
N ASN A 558 -17.32 -25.39 1.37
CA ASN A 558 -18.71 -25.85 1.36
C ASN A 558 -19.64 -24.82 0.69
N GLU A 559 -20.90 -25.22 0.47
CA GLU A 559 -21.92 -24.37 -0.18
C GLU A 559 -22.25 -23.09 0.61
N GLN A 560 -22.00 -23.09 1.91
CA GLN A 560 -22.21 -21.95 2.80
C GLN A 560 -21.09 -20.92 2.67
N GLY A 561 -20.04 -21.21 1.89
CA GLY A 561 -18.90 -20.35 1.66
C GLY A 561 -17.80 -20.49 2.71
N TYR A 562 -17.93 -21.37 3.70
CA TYR A 562 -16.82 -21.66 4.60
C TYR A 562 -15.78 -22.48 3.84
N GLY A 563 -14.53 -22.04 3.88
CA GLY A 563 -13.44 -22.73 3.20
C GLY A 563 -12.14 -22.75 4.00
N THR A 564 -11.28 -23.68 3.64
CA THR A 564 -9.93 -23.81 4.16
C THR A 564 -8.96 -24.06 3.01
N VAL A 565 -7.73 -23.63 3.18
CA VAL A 565 -6.63 -23.96 2.30
C VAL A 565 -5.54 -24.64 3.11
N VAL A 566 -5.06 -25.76 2.58
CA VAL A 566 -4.01 -26.57 3.21
C VAL A 566 -2.92 -26.79 2.19
N ASN A 567 -1.67 -26.49 2.53
CA ASN A 567 -0.53 -26.82 1.69
C ASN A 567 0.35 -27.94 2.28
N ASN A 568 1.15 -28.57 1.43
CA ASN A 568 2.04 -29.68 1.82
C ASN A 568 3.20 -29.27 2.76
N HIS A 569 3.41 -27.98 3.00
CA HIS A 569 4.35 -27.45 4.00
C HIS A 569 3.69 -27.12 5.34
N GLY A 570 2.38 -27.38 5.48
CA GLY A 570 1.65 -27.24 6.75
C GLY A 570 1.03 -25.87 7.00
N GLU A 571 0.96 -24.97 6.01
CA GLU A 571 0.13 -23.77 6.12
C GLU A 571 -1.34 -24.16 5.99
N ILE A 572 -2.12 -23.69 6.96
CA ILE A 572 -3.56 -23.87 7.00
C ILE A 572 -4.18 -22.50 7.24
N PHE A 573 -5.05 -22.06 6.33
CA PHE A 573 -5.84 -20.85 6.53
C PHE A 573 -7.33 -21.11 6.26
N SER A 574 -8.21 -20.56 7.10
CA SER A 574 -9.67 -20.70 7.00
C SER A 574 -10.33 -19.36 6.65
N PHE A 575 -11.46 -19.39 5.95
CA PHE A 575 -12.17 -18.19 5.50
C PHE A 575 -13.68 -18.39 5.34
N MET A 576 -14.43 -17.28 5.21
CA MET A 576 -15.87 -17.27 4.92
C MET A 576 -16.20 -16.43 3.67
N GLY A 577 -16.64 -17.07 2.60
CA GLY A 577 -16.96 -16.46 1.31
C GLY A 577 -15.69 -16.09 0.55
N ASN A 578 -15.10 -14.93 0.85
CA ASN A 578 -13.89 -14.45 0.17
C ASN A 578 -12.66 -14.70 1.05
N SER A 579 -11.70 -15.50 0.58
CA SER A 579 -10.50 -15.87 1.33
C SER A 579 -9.59 -14.71 1.72
N GLN A 580 -9.58 -13.65 0.91
CA GLN A 580 -8.73 -12.48 1.13
C GLN A 580 -9.39 -11.46 2.06
N GLN A 581 -10.71 -11.26 1.94
CA GLN A 581 -11.43 -10.22 2.70
C GLN A 581 -11.96 -10.74 4.04
N ASN A 582 -12.29 -12.02 4.11
CA ASN A 582 -12.98 -12.65 5.22
C ASN A 582 -12.18 -13.85 5.75
N GLY A 583 -10.86 -13.70 5.88
CA GLY A 583 -10.00 -14.69 6.52
C GLY A 583 -10.34 -14.82 8.01
N LEU A 584 -10.57 -16.04 8.47
CA LEU A 584 -10.79 -16.38 9.88
C LEU A 584 -9.46 -16.60 10.61
N THR A 585 -8.46 -17.10 9.90
CA THR A 585 -7.07 -17.19 10.35
C THR A 585 -6.16 -16.41 9.40
N PRO A 586 -4.94 -16.04 9.82
CA PRO A 586 -4.05 -15.21 9.01
C PRO A 586 -3.86 -15.79 7.61
N PHE A 587 -4.22 -15.00 6.60
CA PHE A 587 -4.06 -15.37 5.20
C PHE A 587 -2.66 -15.00 4.73
N SER A 588 -1.90 -16.00 4.31
CA SER A 588 -0.61 -15.82 3.64
C SER A 588 -0.64 -16.63 2.35
N LEU A 589 -0.54 -15.93 1.22
CA LEU A 589 -0.22 -16.56 -0.06
C LEU A 589 1.24 -16.25 -0.33
N ASN A 590 2.09 -17.24 -0.13
CA ASN A 590 3.49 -17.18 -0.51
C ASN A 590 3.83 -18.40 -1.37
N ASP A 591 4.75 -18.21 -2.31
CA ASP A 591 5.28 -19.23 -3.20
C ASP A 591 6.56 -19.90 -2.64
N GLU A 592 6.83 -19.69 -1.36
CA GLU A 592 7.96 -20.18 -0.59
C GLU A 592 7.52 -21.13 0.54
N PRO A 593 8.43 -21.96 1.05
CA PRO A 593 8.18 -22.75 2.25
C PRO A 593 7.68 -21.92 3.43
N VAL A 594 6.75 -22.51 4.17
CA VAL A 594 6.01 -21.85 5.24
C VAL A 594 6.91 -21.70 6.46
N GLU A 595 7.21 -20.46 6.84
CA GLU A 595 7.97 -20.19 8.07
C GLU A 595 7.08 -19.95 9.29
N ILE A 596 5.92 -19.36 9.09
CA ILE A 596 5.00 -18.94 10.16
C ILE A 596 3.59 -19.33 9.73
N PRO A 597 3.11 -20.53 10.11
CA PRO A 597 1.79 -20.98 9.72
C PRO A 597 0.71 -20.22 10.49
N GLY A 598 -0.41 -19.92 9.83
CA GLY A 598 -1.56 -19.29 10.48
C GLY A 598 -2.27 -20.20 11.49
N GLN A 599 -2.14 -21.52 11.34
CA GLN A 599 -2.64 -22.55 12.26
C GLN A 599 -1.65 -23.71 12.29
N VAL A 600 -1.45 -24.33 13.45
CA VAL A 600 -0.56 -25.48 13.64
C VAL A 600 -1.15 -26.43 14.69
N VAL A 601 -0.97 -27.74 14.48
CA VAL A 601 -1.29 -28.77 15.48
C VAL A 601 0.02 -29.29 16.05
N TYR A 602 0.22 -29.10 17.36
CA TYR A 602 1.37 -29.65 18.06
C TYR A 602 1.08 -31.09 18.47
N VAL A 603 1.91 -32.03 18.02
CA VAL A 603 1.89 -33.42 18.49
C VAL A 603 2.88 -33.53 19.64
N PHE A 604 2.38 -33.78 20.84
CA PHE A 604 3.19 -33.98 22.04
C PHE A 604 3.13 -35.45 22.44
N ASN A 605 4.27 -36.13 22.42
CA ASN A 605 4.41 -37.46 23.02
C ASN A 605 4.95 -37.30 24.45
N PRO A 606 4.15 -37.58 25.49
CA PRO A 606 4.61 -37.47 26.88
C PRO A 606 5.60 -38.56 27.31
N GLY A 607 5.85 -39.58 26.49
CA GLY A 607 6.69 -40.74 26.82
C GLY A 607 5.95 -42.06 26.65
#